data_AF-A0A1E3YNP9-F1
#
_entry.id   AF-A0A1E3YNP9-F1
#
_cell.length_a   1.000
_cell.length_b   1.000
_cell.length_c   1.000
_cell.angle_alpha   90.00
_cell.angle_beta   90.00
_cell.angle_gamma   90.00
#
_symmetry.space_group_name_H-M   'P 1'
#
loop_
_entity.id
_entity.type
_entity.pdbx_description
1 polymer ?
#
loop_
_entity_poly.entity_id
_entity_poly.type
_entity_poly.pdbx_seq_one_letter_code
_entity_poly.pdbx_strand_id
1 'polypeptide(L)'
;MIRFPYAAAALLAAAFFSQSAAASCYVVYGPDQDIVYRAPQPPVDLSYQIHQTLPQVAPGSTLVFSPDNHNCDLPINKLPLASAQGATGSMGMGGRPARADRS
;
A
#
# COMPACT_ATOMS: atom_id res chain seq x y z
N MET A 1 10.01 40.27 22.25
CA MET A 1 9.43 38.90 22.34
C MET A 1 8.35 38.79 21.27
N ILE A 2 8.67 38.22 20.10
CA ILE A 2 7.73 38.16 18.97
C ILE A 2 6.94 36.84 19.07
N ARG A 3 5.64 36.96 19.34
CA ARG A 3 4.68 35.84 19.41
C ARG A 3 4.22 35.55 17.98
N PHE A 4 4.61 34.42 17.41
CA PHE A 4 4.17 33.96 16.07
C PHE A 4 3.08 32.87 16.20
N PRO A 5 1.83 33.20 16.57
CA PRO A 5 0.76 32.21 16.69
C PRO A 5 0.35 31.61 15.33
N TYR A 6 0.66 32.30 14.23
CA TYR A 6 0.30 31.89 12.87
C TYR A 6 1.19 30.78 12.28
N ALA A 7 2.39 30.59 12.82
CA ALA A 7 3.31 29.55 12.35
C ALA A 7 2.79 28.14 12.69
N ALA A 8 2.10 27.99 13.82
CA ALA A 8 1.53 26.70 14.24
C ALA A 8 0.33 26.28 13.37
N ALA A 9 -0.49 27.25 12.92
CA ALA A 9 -1.63 26.98 12.06
C ALA A 9 -1.20 26.49 10.66
N ALA A 10 -0.11 27.03 10.12
CA ALA A 10 0.42 26.62 8.82
C ALA A 10 0.92 25.16 8.81
N LEU A 11 1.53 24.69 9.91
CA LEU A 11 2.02 23.32 10.03
C LEU A 11 0.87 22.29 10.10
N LEU A 12 -0.23 22.62 10.78
CA LEU A 12 -1.42 21.77 10.84
C LEU A 12 -2.12 21.64 9.49
N ALA A 13 -2.15 22.71 8.69
CA ALA A 13 -2.72 22.69 7.35
C ALA A 13 -1.89 21.82 6.38
N ALA A 14 -0.56 21.84 6.49
CA ALA A 14 0.33 21.06 5.62
C ALA A 14 0.20 19.53 5.83
N ALA A 15 -0.08 19.08 7.06
CA ALA A 15 -0.25 17.66 7.36
C ALA A 15 -1.50 17.03 6.73
N PHE A 16 -2.52 17.84 6.40
CA PHE A 16 -3.79 17.37 5.83
C PHE A 16 -3.74 17.01 4.35
N PHE A 17 -2.71 17.45 3.62
CA PHE A 17 -2.57 17.18 2.18
C PHE A 17 -1.67 15.99 1.86
N SER A 18 -1.52 15.06 2.80
CA SER A 18 -0.81 13.80 2.53
C SER A 18 -1.66 12.93 1.59
N GLN A 19 -1.46 13.12 0.28
CA GLN A 19 -2.10 12.32 -0.77
C GLN A 19 -1.63 10.86 -0.61
N SER A 20 -2.47 10.00 -0.06
CA SER A 20 -2.24 8.56 -0.14
C SER A 20 -2.36 8.16 -1.61
N ALA A 21 -1.27 7.66 -2.19
CA ALA A 21 -1.28 7.10 -3.53
C ALA A 21 -2.05 5.76 -3.51
N ALA A 22 -3.38 5.83 -3.56
CA ALA A 22 -4.24 4.68 -3.73
C ALA A 22 -4.33 4.33 -5.22
N ALA A 23 -4.05 3.08 -5.56
CA ALA A 23 -4.42 2.55 -6.87
C ALA A 23 -5.89 2.14 -6.83
N SER A 24 -6.63 2.42 -7.88
CA SER A 24 -8.02 1.96 -8.00
C SER A 24 -8.07 0.47 -8.38
N CYS A 25 -7.02 -0.04 -9.04
CA CYS A 25 -6.87 -1.46 -9.33
C CYS A 25 -5.43 -1.96 -9.23
N TYR A 26 -5.26 -3.12 -8.59
CA TYR A 26 -4.00 -3.86 -8.51
C TYR A 26 -4.00 -5.00 -9.52
N VAL A 27 -3.03 -4.99 -10.43
CA VAL A 27 -2.87 -6.04 -11.45
C VAL A 27 -1.52 -6.72 -11.27
N VAL A 28 -1.50 -8.05 -11.24
CA VAL A 28 -0.25 -8.82 -11.25
C VAL A 28 -0.17 -9.58 -12.55
N TYR A 29 0.90 -9.32 -13.30
CA TYR A 29 1.30 -10.05 -14.49
C TYR A 29 2.25 -11.17 -14.11
N GLY A 30 1.97 -12.39 -14.53
CA GLY A 30 2.88 -13.52 -14.41
C GLY A 30 4.13 -13.35 -15.29
N PRO A 31 5.10 -14.28 -15.20
CA PRO A 31 6.30 -14.24 -16.03
C PRO A 31 5.98 -14.30 -17.53
N ASP A 32 4.89 -14.96 -17.91
CA ASP A 32 4.41 -15.07 -19.29
C ASP A 32 3.54 -13.86 -19.74
N GLN A 33 3.48 -12.79 -18.95
CA GLN A 33 2.64 -11.59 -19.16
C GLN A 33 1.12 -11.82 -19.07
N ASP A 34 0.68 -12.99 -18.64
CA ASP A 34 -0.73 -13.24 -18.32
C ASP A 34 -1.15 -12.56 -17.00
N ILE A 35 -2.42 -12.13 -16.92
CA ILE A 35 -2.98 -11.55 -15.70
C ILE A 35 -3.30 -12.67 -14.70
N VAL A 36 -2.48 -12.80 -13.67
CA VAL A 36 -2.67 -13.79 -12.60
C VAL A 36 -3.46 -13.22 -11.42
N TYR A 37 -3.49 -11.89 -11.27
CA TYR A 37 -4.30 -11.21 -10.27
C TYR A 37 -4.84 -9.88 -10.79
N ARG A 38 -6.09 -9.56 -10.45
CA ARG A 38 -6.74 -8.26 -10.66
C ARG A 38 -7.78 -8.05 -9.58
N ALA A 39 -7.63 -7.03 -8.74
CA ALA A 39 -8.63 -6.66 -7.74
C ALA A 39 -8.38 -5.22 -7.21
N PRO A 40 -9.39 -4.58 -6.60
CA PRO A 40 -9.21 -3.28 -5.94
C PRO A 40 -8.42 -3.39 -4.63
N GLN A 41 -8.24 -4.60 -4.09
CA GLN A 41 -7.44 -4.85 -2.90
C GLN A 41 -6.04 -5.35 -3.30
N PRO A 42 -4.95 -4.92 -2.63
CA PRO A 42 -3.64 -5.45 -2.92
C PRO A 42 -3.51 -6.93 -2.51
N PRO A 43 -2.80 -7.76 -3.29
CA PRO A 43 -2.57 -9.16 -2.97
C PRO A 43 -1.47 -9.37 -1.92
N VAL A 44 -0.72 -8.32 -1.57
CA VAL A 44 0.41 -8.35 -0.64
C VAL A 44 0.29 -7.21 0.36
N ASP A 45 0.98 -7.35 1.50
CA ASP A 45 1.09 -6.26 2.47
C ASP A 45 1.99 -5.14 1.93
N LEU A 46 1.40 -3.95 1.76
CA LEU A 46 2.07 -2.73 1.28
C LEU A 46 2.79 -1.96 2.40
N SER A 47 2.71 -2.41 3.65
CA SER A 47 3.51 -1.89 4.76
C SER A 47 5.00 -2.24 4.60
N TYR A 48 5.29 -3.22 3.75
CA TYR A 48 6.63 -3.68 3.39
C TYR A 48 6.98 -3.31 1.95
N GLN A 49 8.26 -3.41 1.61
CA GLN A 49 8.72 -3.18 0.25
C GLN A 49 8.24 -4.31 -0.67
N ILE A 50 7.64 -3.96 -1.81
CA ILE A 50 6.96 -4.89 -2.72
C ILE A 50 7.88 -6.02 -3.18
N HIS A 51 9.15 -5.74 -3.45
CA HIS A 51 10.12 -6.75 -3.88
C HIS A 51 10.42 -7.81 -2.80
N GLN A 52 10.01 -7.59 -1.54
CA GLN A 52 10.16 -8.55 -0.45
C GLN A 52 8.92 -9.47 -0.34
N THR A 53 7.73 -8.93 -0.62
CA THR A 53 6.45 -9.62 -0.40
C THR A 53 5.89 -10.24 -1.68
N LEU A 54 6.00 -9.58 -2.83
CA LEU A 54 5.48 -10.05 -4.10
C LEU A 54 6.08 -11.41 -4.54
N PRO A 55 7.40 -11.64 -4.43
CA PRO A 55 7.97 -12.93 -4.84
C PRO A 55 7.49 -14.12 -3.99
N GLN A 56 6.98 -13.88 -2.78
CA GLN A 56 6.45 -14.95 -1.91
C GLN A 56 5.11 -15.48 -2.42
N VAL A 57 4.33 -14.65 -3.09
CA VAL A 57 2.98 -14.99 -3.57
C VAL A 57 2.93 -15.22 -5.07
N ALA A 58 3.83 -14.60 -5.83
CA ALA A 58 3.93 -14.68 -7.28
C ALA A 58 5.39 -14.43 -7.73
N PRO A 59 6.24 -15.46 -7.74
CA PRO A 59 7.65 -15.33 -8.14
C PRO A 59 7.77 -14.96 -9.62
N GLY A 60 8.68 -14.03 -9.94
CA GLY A 60 8.91 -13.56 -11.32
C GLY A 60 7.77 -12.71 -11.89
N SER A 61 6.80 -12.31 -11.06
CA SER A 61 5.67 -11.49 -11.48
C SER A 61 5.94 -9.99 -11.40
N THR A 62 5.13 -9.21 -12.09
CA THR A 62 5.13 -7.74 -12.01
C THR A 62 3.80 -7.25 -11.48
N LEU A 63 3.83 -6.50 -10.38
CA LEU A 63 2.66 -5.83 -9.83
C LEU A 63 2.57 -4.40 -10.39
N VAL A 64 1.41 -4.04 -10.91
CA VAL A 64 1.09 -2.74 -11.49
C VAL A 64 -0.04 -2.08 -10.69
N PHE A 65 0.20 -0.82 -10.35
CA PHE A 65 -0.77 0.06 -9.70
C PHE A 65 -1.46 0.88 -10.79
N SER A 66 -2.74 0.63 -11.03
CA SER A 66 -3.53 1.35 -12.01
C SER A 66 -4.50 2.31 -11.29
N PRO A 67 -4.55 3.59 -11.67
CA PRO A 67 -5.54 4.53 -11.16
C PRO A 67 -6.93 4.31 -11.81
N ASP A 68 -7.00 3.47 -12.84
CA ASP A 68 -8.18 3.17 -13.62
C ASP A 68 -8.94 1.98 -13.00
N ASN A 69 -10.26 1.96 -13.12
CA ASN A 69 -11.10 0.84 -12.64
C ASN A 69 -11.45 -0.17 -13.74
N HIS A 70 -10.78 -0.13 -14.89
CA HIS A 70 -11.10 -0.99 -16.02
C HIS A 70 -11.00 -2.47 -15.66
N ASN A 71 -12.15 -3.17 -15.73
CA ASN A 71 -12.31 -4.58 -15.39
C ASN A 71 -11.89 -4.93 -13.95
N CYS A 72 -11.79 -3.95 -13.04
CA CYS A 72 -11.47 -4.22 -11.64
C CYS A 72 -12.65 -4.86 -10.89
N ASP A 73 -13.87 -4.62 -11.39
CA ASP A 73 -15.11 -5.26 -10.93
C ASP A 73 -15.19 -6.75 -11.26
N LEU A 74 -14.31 -7.25 -12.15
CA LEU A 74 -14.18 -8.65 -12.49
C LEU A 74 -12.87 -9.20 -11.88
N PRO A 75 -12.89 -9.58 -10.59
CA PRO A 75 -11.67 -9.98 -9.91
C PRO A 75 -11.10 -11.26 -10.51
N ILE A 76 -9.80 -11.24 -10.81
CA ILE A 76 -9.02 -12.41 -11.19
C ILE A 76 -8.13 -12.74 -10.01
N ASN A 77 -8.20 -13.95 -9.49
CA ASN A 77 -7.27 -14.41 -8.47
C ASN A 77 -6.83 -15.85 -8.77
N LYS A 78 -5.64 -15.96 -9.36
CA LYS A 78 -4.94 -17.23 -9.61
C LYS A 78 -3.71 -17.37 -8.71
N LEU A 79 -3.57 -16.51 -7.70
CA LEU A 79 -2.50 -16.63 -6.71
C LEU A 79 -2.76 -17.87 -5.84
N PRO A 80 -1.70 -18.53 -5.32
CA PRO A 80 -1.85 -19.54 -4.28
C PRO A 80 -2.66 -18.95 -3.12
N LEU A 81 -3.63 -19.68 -2.58
CA LEU A 81 -4.68 -19.22 -1.65
C LEU A 81 -4.21 -18.59 -0.31
N ALA A 82 -2.93 -18.24 -0.14
CA ALA A 82 -2.35 -17.76 1.11
C ALA A 82 -2.36 -16.23 1.30
N SER A 83 -2.54 -15.43 0.25
CA SER A 83 -2.23 -13.99 0.29
C SER A 83 -3.40 -13.07 0.69
N ALA A 84 -4.65 -13.56 0.61
CA ALA A 84 -5.84 -12.71 0.77
C ALA A 84 -6.39 -12.65 2.21
N GLN A 85 -5.94 -13.53 3.11
CA GLN A 85 -6.49 -13.63 4.48
C GLN A 85 -5.82 -12.72 5.53
N GLY A 86 -4.79 -11.95 5.19
CA GLY A 86 -3.97 -11.22 6.16
C GLY A 86 -4.46 -9.84 6.62
N ALA A 87 -5.40 -9.20 5.93
CA ALA A 87 -5.70 -7.77 6.14
C ALA A 87 -6.92 -7.45 7.03
N THR A 88 -7.62 -8.46 7.58
CA THR A 88 -8.80 -8.26 8.44
C THR A 88 -8.57 -8.58 9.92
N GLY A 89 -7.33 -8.63 10.39
CA GLY A 89 -7.03 -8.96 11.78
C GLY A 89 -5.78 -8.34 12.35
N SER A 90 -5.83 -7.07 12.75
CA SER A 90 -5.35 -6.61 14.07
C SER A 90 -5.37 -5.08 14.16
N MET A 91 -6.45 -4.52 14.72
CA MET A 91 -6.33 -3.28 15.48
C MET A 91 -5.50 -3.57 16.74
N GLY A 92 -4.18 -3.61 16.59
CA GLY A 92 -3.22 -3.83 17.66
C GLY A 92 -2.52 -2.52 17.99
N MET A 93 -3.04 -1.83 19.02
CA MET A 93 -2.42 -0.67 19.66
C MET A 93 -1.04 -1.07 20.20
N GLY A 94 0.04 -0.68 19.53
CA GLY A 94 1.41 -1.04 19.92
C GLY A 94 2.42 0.01 19.48
N GLY A 95 2.60 1.04 20.30
CA GLY A 95 3.50 2.17 20.05
C GLY A 95 4.95 1.73 19.83
N ARG A 96 5.58 2.27 18.78
CA ARG A 96 7.03 2.15 18.57
C ARG A 96 7.69 3.41 19.16
N PRO A 97 8.70 3.28 20.02
CA PRO A 97 9.33 4.43 20.65
C PRO A 97 10.09 5.29 19.62
N ALA A 98 10.15 6.60 19.90
CA ALA A 98 10.82 7.58 19.07
C ALA A 98 12.33 7.27 18.95
N ARG A 99 12.83 7.28 17.71
CA ARG A 99 14.25 7.14 17.40
C ARG A 99 14.99 8.37 17.93
N ALA A 100 15.97 8.15 18.81
CA ALA A 100 16.83 9.20 19.32
C ALA A 100 17.60 9.88 18.18
N ASP A 101 17.53 11.21 18.20
CA ASP A 101 18.22 12.15 17.34
C ASP A 101 19.75 11.99 17.44
N ARG A 102 20.46 12.11 16.31
CA ARG A 102 21.92 12.10 16.26
C ARG A 102 22.38 13.35 15.52
N SER A 103 22.86 14.30 16.35
CA SER A 103 23.82 15.41 16.13
C SER A 103 23.44 16.53 15.17
#